data_AF-A0A7L3GZF7-F1
#
_entry.id   AF-A0A7L3GZF7-F1
#
_cell.length_a   1.000
_cell.length_b   1.000
_cell.length_c   1.000
_cell.angle_alpha   90.00
_cell.angle_beta   90.00
_cell.angle_gamma   90.00
#
_symmetry.space_group_name_H-M   'P 1'
#
loop_
_entity.id
_entity.type
_entity.pdbx_description
1 polymer ?
#
loop_
_entity_poly.entity_id
_entity_poly.type
_entity_poly.pdbx_seq_one_letter_code
_entity_poly.pdbx_strand_id
1 'polypeptide(L)'
;VLEDQGSKDSRQGQWQRRRRLDGALNRVPVGFYQKVWKVLQKCHGLSVEGFVLPSSTTREMTPGEMKFAVHVESVLNRVPQPEYRQLLVEAILVLTMLVDMEVHTIGGIIAVEKILHIANDLFYEEQ
;
A
#
# COMPACT_ATOMS: atom_id res chain seq x y z
N VAL A 1 -24.06 1.28 41.11
CA VAL A 1 -23.39 2.12 40.08
C VAL A 1 -21.91 1.83 40.21
N LEU A 2 -21.39 0.92 39.40
CA LEU A 2 -19.96 0.63 39.34
C LEU A 2 -19.43 1.38 38.13
N GLU A 3 -18.54 2.33 38.41
CA GLU A 3 -17.98 3.26 37.44
C GLU A 3 -17.07 2.51 36.46
N ASP A 4 -17.40 2.62 35.17
CA ASP A 4 -16.63 2.11 34.04
C ASP A 4 -15.36 2.95 33.86
N GLN A 5 -14.27 2.55 34.53
CA GLN A 5 -12.93 3.10 34.38
C GLN A 5 -12.09 2.34 33.33
N GLY A 6 -12.64 2.09 32.14
CA GLY A 6 -11.94 1.34 31.07
C GLY A 6 -11.74 2.05 29.72
N SER A 7 -12.23 3.29 29.53
CA SER A 7 -12.41 3.85 28.18
C SER A 7 -11.36 4.88 27.73
N LYS A 8 -10.08 4.71 28.11
CA LYS A 8 -8.99 5.57 27.60
C LYS A 8 -7.90 4.88 26.77
N ASP A 9 -7.88 3.55 26.71
CA ASP A 9 -6.84 2.80 25.98
C ASP A 9 -7.34 2.02 24.74
N SER A 10 -8.64 2.03 24.48
CA SER A 10 -9.25 1.21 23.44
C SER A 10 -8.94 1.65 22.00
N ARG A 11 -8.34 2.82 21.77
CA ARG A 11 -8.00 3.34 20.43
C ARG A 11 -6.57 2.99 19.99
N GLN A 12 -5.62 2.95 20.92
CA GLN A 12 -4.25 2.53 20.63
C GLN A 12 -4.20 1.00 20.49
N GLY A 13 -3.77 0.50 19.34
CA GLY A 13 -3.74 -0.94 19.02
C GLY A 13 -4.87 -1.44 18.12
N GLN A 14 -5.97 -0.70 17.94
CA GLN A 14 -7.02 -1.08 16.96
C GLN A 14 -6.49 -1.11 15.53
N TRP A 15 -5.68 -0.11 15.16
CA TRP A 15 -5.06 -0.02 13.84
C TRP A 15 -4.07 -1.17 13.61
N GLN A 16 -3.26 -1.50 14.62
CA GLN A 16 -2.27 -2.56 14.53
C GLN A 16 -2.96 -3.93 14.38
N ARG A 17 -3.99 -4.19 15.18
CA ARG A 17 -4.80 -5.42 15.05
C ARG A 17 -5.50 -5.51 13.68
N ARG A 18 -6.07 -4.41 13.19
CA ARG A 18 -6.72 -4.37 11.87
C ARG A 18 -5.72 -4.70 10.76
N ARG A 19 -4.56 -4.02 10.74
CA ARG A 19 -3.49 -4.27 9.77
C ARG A 19 -2.94 -5.70 9.85
N ARG A 20 -2.81 -6.27 11.06
CA ARG A 20 -2.46 -7.70 11.25
C ARG A 20 -3.43 -8.62 10.52
N LEU A 21 -4.73 -8.44 10.75
CA LEU A 21 -5.77 -9.30 10.19
C LEU A 21 -5.88 -9.13 8.67
N ASP A 22 -5.94 -7.88 8.20
CA ASP A 22 -6.07 -7.60 6.77
C ASP A 22 -4.82 -8.05 6.00
N GLY A 23 -3.63 -7.85 6.57
CA GLY A 23 -2.37 -8.34 5.99
C GLY A 23 -2.28 -9.86 5.93
N ALA A 24 -2.69 -10.56 6.99
CA ALA A 24 -2.67 -12.02 7.03
C ALA A 24 -3.64 -12.65 6.00
N LEU A 25 -4.72 -11.94 5.68
CA LEU A 25 -5.74 -12.37 4.72
C LEU A 25 -5.54 -11.80 3.30
N ASN A 26 -4.46 -11.04 3.05
CA ASN A 26 -4.25 -10.30 1.80
C ASN A 26 -5.45 -9.45 1.38
N ARG A 27 -6.17 -8.90 2.37
CA ARG A 27 -7.31 -8.01 2.10
C ARG A 27 -6.80 -6.68 1.60
N VAL A 28 -7.38 -6.23 0.50
CA VAL A 28 -7.14 -4.92 -0.10
C VAL A 28 -8.48 -4.23 -0.36
N PRO A 29 -8.52 -2.89 -0.41
CA PRO A 29 -9.75 -2.18 -0.74
C PRO A 29 -10.30 -2.52 -2.12
N VAL A 30 -11.60 -2.30 -2.31
CA VAL A 30 -12.26 -2.53 -3.59
C VAL A 30 -11.60 -1.70 -4.69
N GLY A 31 -11.32 -2.34 -5.83
CA GLY A 31 -10.67 -1.71 -6.97
C GLY A 31 -9.18 -1.46 -6.80
N PHE A 32 -8.54 -1.99 -5.74
CA PHE A 32 -7.11 -1.78 -5.47
C PHE A 32 -6.24 -2.09 -6.69
N TYR A 33 -6.39 -3.26 -7.32
CA TYR A 33 -5.58 -3.66 -8.46
C TYR A 33 -5.77 -2.72 -9.66
N GLN A 34 -7.00 -2.32 -9.97
CA GLN A 34 -7.29 -1.34 -11.01
C GLN A 34 -6.65 0.01 -10.73
N LYS A 35 -6.54 0.40 -9.45
CA LYS A 35 -5.84 1.62 -9.06
C LYS A 35 -4.32 1.48 -9.18
N VAL A 36 -3.73 0.35 -8.77
CA VAL A 36 -2.31 0.04 -8.99
C VAL A 36 -1.96 0.11 -10.48
N TRP A 37 -2.83 -0.43 -11.33
CA TRP A 37 -2.67 -0.33 -12.77
C TRP A 37 -2.53 1.12 -13.25
N LYS A 38 -3.42 2.01 -12.80
CA LYS A 38 -3.36 3.44 -13.15
C LYS A 38 -2.05 4.08 -12.68
N VAL A 39 -1.54 3.71 -11.50
CA VAL A 39 -0.24 4.18 -11.01
C VAL A 39 0.89 3.73 -11.92
N LEU A 40 0.91 2.46 -12.32
CA LEU A 40 1.93 1.93 -13.24
C LEU A 40 1.90 2.61 -14.61
N GLN A 41 0.76 3.10 -15.06
CA GLN A 41 0.67 3.90 -16.30
C GLN A 41 1.36 5.26 -16.20
N LYS A 42 1.74 5.70 -15.00
CA LYS A 42 2.33 7.01 -14.71
C LYS A 42 3.77 6.95 -14.21
N CYS A 43 4.34 5.77 -13.99
CA CYS A 43 5.73 5.61 -13.56
C CYS A 43 6.44 4.49 -14.34
N HIS A 44 7.73 4.27 -14.09
CA HIS A 44 8.47 3.13 -14.64
C HIS A 44 8.24 1.83 -13.85
N GLY A 45 7.76 1.94 -12.62
CA GLY A 45 7.39 0.80 -11.79
C GLY A 45 7.20 1.17 -10.32
N LEU A 46 6.72 0.21 -9.55
CA LEU A 46 6.67 0.27 -8.09
C LEU A 46 7.70 -0.70 -7.52
N SER A 47 8.56 -0.23 -6.62
CA SER A 47 9.43 -1.09 -5.81
C SER A 47 8.76 -1.34 -4.46
N VAL A 48 8.81 -2.59 -4.02
CA VAL A 48 8.38 -3.06 -2.71
C VAL A 48 9.48 -3.96 -2.18
N GLU A 49 10.21 -3.51 -1.15
CA GLU A 49 11.32 -4.26 -0.56
C GLU A 49 12.37 -4.70 -1.60
N GLY A 50 12.69 -3.81 -2.55
CA GLY A 50 13.63 -4.08 -3.64
C GLY A 50 13.09 -4.95 -4.78
N PHE A 51 11.88 -5.50 -4.66
CA PHE A 51 11.20 -6.17 -5.76
C PHE A 51 10.42 -5.16 -6.60
N VAL A 52 10.67 -5.13 -7.91
CA VAL A 52 10.05 -4.18 -8.82
C VAL A 52 8.86 -4.83 -9.54
N LEU A 53 7.71 -4.17 -9.44
CA LEU A 53 6.57 -4.33 -10.32
C LEU A 53 6.70 -3.31 -11.47
N PRO A 54 7.16 -3.72 -12.66
CA PRO A 54 7.48 -2.79 -13.74
C PRO A 54 6.21 -2.27 -14.44
N SER A 55 6.28 -1.08 -15.03
CA SER A 55 5.16 -0.59 -15.84
C SER A 55 4.93 -1.37 -17.14
N SER A 56 5.91 -2.14 -17.60
CA SER A 56 5.73 -3.06 -18.74
C SER A 56 4.64 -4.10 -18.48
N THR A 57 4.34 -4.43 -17.22
CA THR A 57 3.22 -5.31 -16.85
C THR A 57 1.90 -4.80 -17.43
N THR A 58 1.71 -3.48 -17.57
CA THR A 58 0.47 -2.93 -18.14
C THR A 58 0.36 -3.09 -19.66
N ARG A 59 1.41 -3.59 -20.33
CA ARG A 59 1.43 -3.89 -21.77
C ARG A 59 1.17 -5.37 -22.06
N GLU A 60 1.38 -6.23 -21.06
CA GLU A 60 1.30 -7.70 -21.19
C GLU A 60 0.01 -8.30 -20.60
N MET A 61 -0.76 -7.48 -19.88
CA MET A 61 -1.91 -7.88 -19.07
C MET A 61 -3.08 -6.91 -19.26
N THR A 62 -4.15 -7.07 -18.48
CA THR A 62 -5.27 -6.13 -18.41
C THR A 62 -5.61 -5.78 -16.95
N PRO A 63 -6.19 -4.60 -16.64
CA PRO A 63 -6.44 -4.17 -15.25
C PRO A 63 -7.46 -5.03 -14.50
N GLY A 64 -8.27 -5.81 -15.22
CA GLY A 64 -9.35 -6.62 -14.67
C GLY A 64 -9.08 -8.12 -14.62
N GLU A 65 -7.97 -8.60 -15.17
CA GLU A 65 -7.68 -10.04 -15.19
C GLU A 65 -6.99 -10.52 -13.92
N MET A 66 -7.21 -11.79 -13.58
CA MET A 66 -6.63 -12.43 -12.41
C MET A 66 -5.09 -12.41 -12.42
N LYS A 67 -4.48 -12.54 -13.60
CA LYS A 67 -3.01 -12.58 -13.76
C LYS A 67 -2.34 -11.32 -13.22
N PHE A 68 -2.91 -10.15 -13.50
CA PHE A 68 -2.40 -8.89 -12.97
C PHE A 68 -2.52 -8.83 -11.44
N ALA A 69 -3.69 -9.18 -10.90
CA ALA A 69 -3.92 -9.19 -9.45
C ALA A 69 -2.94 -10.12 -8.72
N VAL A 70 -2.77 -11.36 -9.21
CA VAL A 70 -1.82 -12.34 -8.67
C VAL A 70 -0.38 -11.82 -8.74
N HIS A 71 -0.02 -11.10 -9.81
CA HIS A 71 1.33 -10.56 -9.93
C HIS A 71 1.59 -9.45 -8.89
N VAL A 72 0.66 -8.52 -8.73
CA VAL A 72 0.73 -7.47 -7.68
C VAL A 72 0.80 -8.10 -6.29
N GLU A 73 -0.07 -9.08 -6.02
CA GLU A 73 -0.10 -9.79 -4.75
C GLU A 73 1.21 -10.53 -4.48
N SER A 74 1.81 -11.15 -5.50
CA SER A 74 3.09 -11.87 -5.36
C SER A 74 4.25 -10.96 -4.93
N VAL A 75 4.23 -9.68 -5.36
CA VAL A 75 5.19 -8.66 -4.96
C VAL A 75 4.93 -8.22 -3.52
N LEU A 76 3.68 -7.92 -3.15
CA LEU A 76 3.32 -7.54 -1.77
C LEU A 76 3.56 -8.67 -0.76
N ASN A 77 3.36 -9.93 -1.16
CA ASN A 77 3.58 -11.11 -0.34
C ASN A 77 5.06 -11.39 -0.05
N ARG A 78 6.00 -10.68 -0.70
CA ARG A 78 7.43 -10.70 -0.31
C ARG A 78 7.67 -10.14 1.08
N VAL A 79 6.79 -9.24 1.54
CA VAL A 79 6.84 -8.64 2.86
C VAL A 79 6.27 -9.64 3.88
N PRO A 80 7.07 -10.20 4.81
CA PRO A 80 6.59 -11.27 5.69
C PRO A 80 5.69 -10.77 6.82
N GLN A 81 5.85 -9.52 7.26
CA GLN A 81 5.03 -8.94 8.33
C GLN A 81 3.70 -8.40 7.75
N PRO A 82 2.54 -8.94 8.18
CA PRO A 82 1.24 -8.55 7.61
C PRO A 82 0.92 -7.07 7.83
N GLU A 83 1.32 -6.48 8.94
CA GLU A 83 1.07 -5.07 9.23
C GLU A 83 1.84 -4.13 8.33
N TYR A 84 3.10 -4.50 8.04
CA TYR A 84 3.95 -3.74 7.15
C TYR A 84 3.47 -3.87 5.70
N ARG A 85 3.01 -5.07 5.30
CA ARG A 85 2.32 -5.26 4.01
C ARG A 85 1.12 -4.35 3.87
N GLN A 86 0.30 -4.21 4.92
CA GLN A 86 -0.85 -3.29 4.89
C GLN A 86 -0.43 -1.82 4.84
N LEU A 87 0.64 -1.42 5.51
CA LEU A 87 1.19 -0.07 5.35
C LEU A 87 1.59 0.22 3.89
N LEU A 88 2.17 -0.77 3.19
CA LEU A 88 2.54 -0.62 1.78
C LEU A 88 1.28 -0.52 0.89
N VAL A 89 0.25 -1.30 1.17
CA VAL A 89 -1.07 -1.20 0.50
C VAL A 89 -1.68 0.20 0.69
N GLU A 90 -1.67 0.71 1.92
CA GLU A 90 -2.17 2.04 2.25
C GLU A 90 -1.35 3.15 1.57
N ALA A 91 -0.02 3.04 1.55
CA ALA A 91 0.86 3.99 0.86
C ALA A 91 0.61 3.99 -0.66
N ILE A 92 0.44 2.82 -1.27
CA ILE A 92 0.08 2.71 -2.68
C ILE A 92 -1.28 3.38 -2.95
N LEU A 93 -2.26 3.25 -2.07
CA LEU A 93 -3.54 3.95 -2.21
C LEU A 93 -3.39 5.48 -2.14
N VAL A 94 -2.50 6.00 -1.30
CA VAL A 94 -2.19 7.44 -1.30
C VAL A 94 -1.57 7.86 -2.63
N LEU A 95 -0.66 7.06 -3.20
CA LEU A 95 -0.12 7.33 -4.54
C LEU A 95 -1.21 7.38 -5.61
N THR A 96 -2.30 6.63 -5.46
CA THR A 96 -3.41 6.66 -6.42
C THR A 96 -4.14 8.00 -6.43
N MET A 97 -4.16 8.73 -5.32
CA MET A 97 -4.72 10.08 -5.26
C MET A 97 -3.91 11.06 -6.11
N LEU A 98 -2.58 10.89 -6.20
CA LEU A 98 -1.71 11.73 -7.05
C LEU A 98 -1.97 11.49 -8.54
N VAL A 99 -2.29 10.25 -8.92
CA VAL A 99 -2.59 9.90 -10.32
C VAL A 99 -3.87 10.58 -10.81
N ASP A 100 -4.83 10.78 -9.92
CA ASP A 100 -6.10 11.44 -10.24
C ASP A 100 -5.95 12.98 -10.38
N MET A 101 -4.80 13.58 -10.01
CA MET A 101 -4.52 15.03 -10.11
C MET A 101 -3.97 15.49 -11.49
N GLU A 102 -4.28 14.78 -12.57
CA GLU A 102 -3.82 15.09 -13.94
C GLU A 102 -2.29 15.15 -14.15
N VAL A 103 -1.51 14.49 -13.30
CA VAL A 103 -0.06 14.38 -13.49
C VAL A 103 0.24 13.61 -14.79
N HIS A 104 0.99 14.20 -15.72
CA HIS A 104 1.34 13.55 -16.99
C HIS A 104 2.16 12.27 -16.78
N THR A 105 3.23 12.37 -15.98
CA THR A 105 4.06 11.25 -15.54
C THR A 105 4.71 11.59 -14.20
N ILE A 106 4.77 10.63 -13.30
CA ILE A 106 5.58 10.68 -12.07
C ILE A 106 7.04 10.35 -12.42
N GLY A 107 7.25 9.51 -13.44
CA GLY A 107 8.57 9.02 -13.83
C GLY A 107 9.21 8.09 -12.79
N GLY A 108 10.35 7.50 -13.15
CA GLY A 108 11.17 6.69 -12.25
C GLY A 108 10.51 5.43 -11.69
N ILE A 109 11.26 4.68 -10.89
CA ILE A 109 10.71 3.62 -10.04
C ILE A 109 10.37 4.24 -8.69
N ILE A 110 9.13 4.10 -8.25
CA ILE A 110 8.68 4.62 -6.96
C ILE A 110 8.94 3.54 -5.92
N ALA A 111 9.88 3.80 -5.00
CA ALA A 111 10.15 2.92 -3.86
C ALA A 111 9.14 3.17 -2.75
N VAL A 112 8.14 2.29 -2.64
CA VAL A 112 7.02 2.45 -1.70
C VAL A 112 7.52 2.34 -0.25
N GLU A 113 8.46 1.43 0.01
CA GLU A 113 9.10 1.28 1.32
C GLU A 113 9.77 2.57 1.78
N LYS A 114 10.44 3.30 0.87
CA LYS A 114 11.12 4.55 1.22
C LYS A 114 10.13 5.64 1.58
N ILE A 115 8.98 5.71 0.92
CA ILE A 115 7.92 6.67 1.26
C ILE A 115 7.45 6.44 2.69
N LEU A 116 7.21 5.18 3.08
CA LEU A 116 6.81 4.84 4.44
C LEU A 116 7.88 5.18 5.47
N HIS A 117 9.15 4.87 5.20
CA HIS A 117 10.24 5.19 6.12
C HIS A 117 10.39 6.70 6.30
N ILE A 118 10.40 7.47 5.20
CA ILE A 118 10.47 8.94 5.28
C ILE A 118 9.27 9.50 6.04
N ALA A 119 8.05 9.04 5.74
CA ALA A 119 6.85 9.49 6.44
C ALA A 119 6.89 9.19 7.95
N ASN A 120 7.45 8.03 8.32
CA ASN A 120 7.64 7.65 9.71
C ASN A 120 8.70 8.52 10.40
N ASP A 121 9.82 8.79 9.73
CA ASP A 121 10.89 9.64 10.28
C ASP A 121 10.39 11.08 10.49
N LEU A 122 9.69 11.64 9.50
CA LEU A 122 9.05 12.95 9.60
C LEU A 122 8.03 13.00 10.76
N PHE A 123 7.23 11.95 10.94
CA PHE A 123 6.30 11.87 12.06
C PHE A 123 7.02 11.93 13.41
N TYR A 124 8.19 11.28 13.54
CA TYR A 124 8.98 11.33 14.78
C TYR A 124 9.65 12.69 15.00
N GLU A 125 10.03 13.41 13.95
CA GLU A 125 10.59 14.76 14.06
C GLU A 125 9.57 15.81 14.52
N GLU A 126 8.28 15.59 14.26
CA GLU A 126 7.17 16.48 14.62
C GLU A 126 6.54 16.19 16.01
N GLN A 127 7.03 15.20 16.75
CA GLN A 127 6.57 14.83 18.12
C GLN A 127 7.48 15.39 19.21
#